data_AF-A0A2D6YKW3-F1
#
_entry.id   AF-A0A2D6YKW3-F1
#
_cell.length_a   1.000
_cell.length_b   1.000
_cell.length_c   1.000
_cell.angle_alpha   90.00
_cell.angle_beta   90.00
_cell.angle_gamma   90.00
#
_symmetry.space_group_name_H-M   'P 1'
#
loop_
_entity.id
_entity.type
_entity.pdbx_description
1 polymer ?
#
loop_
_entity_poly.entity_id
_entity_poly.type
_entity_poly.pdbx_seq_one_letter_code
_entity_poly.pdbx_strand_id
1 'polypeptide(L)' 'GLSTQEAEKGLRNRTYKEEVDFDWLRSRQIGILGVPTFVFGKYVISGAQSYEILERFVVENTLNLKSFIE' A
#
# COMPACT_ATOMS: atom_id res chain seq x y z
N GLY A 1 13.74 -2.02 -18.88
CA GLY A 1 13.84 -2.76 -17.60
C GLY A 1 14.92 -2.14 -16.74
N LEU A 2 15.07 -2.58 -15.49
CA LEU A 2 16.16 -2.15 -14.60
C LEU A 2 17.50 -2.84 -14.98
N SER A 3 18.63 -2.28 -14.53
CA SER A 3 19.95 -2.92 -14.67
C SER A 3 20.04 -4.16 -13.77
N THR A 4 20.34 -5.32 -14.36
CA THR A 4 20.50 -6.58 -13.62
C THR A 4 21.61 -6.49 -12.58
N GLN A 5 22.75 -5.88 -12.94
CA GLN A 5 23.91 -5.77 -12.06
C GLN A 5 23.60 -4.96 -10.80
N GLU A 6 22.92 -3.81 -10.96
CA GLU A 6 22.55 -2.97 -9.82
C GLU A 6 21.44 -3.60 -8.98
N ALA A 7 20.48 -4.28 -9.62
CA ALA A 7 19.43 -5.02 -8.90
C ALA A 7 20.02 -6.17 -8.07
N GLU A 8 20.93 -6.96 -8.63
CA GLU A 8 21.62 -8.03 -7.91
C GLU A 8 22.43 -7.49 -6.73
N LYS A 9 23.15 -6.39 -6.93
CA LYS A 9 23.90 -5.73 -5.85
C LYS A 9 22.97 -5.29 -4.72
N GLY A 10 21.83 -4.68 -5.04
CA GLY A 10 20.82 -4.27 -4.07
C GLY A 10 20.24 -5.45 -3.27
N LEU A 11 19.96 -6.57 -3.95
CA LEU A 11 19.47 -7.80 -3.31
C LEU A 11 20.52 -8.43 -2.39
N ARG A 12 21.77 -8.57 -2.87
CA ARG A 12 22.88 -9.17 -2.10
C ARG A 12 23.24 -8.35 -0.88
N ASN A 13 23.34 -7.04 -1.04
CA ASN A 13 23.65 -6.12 0.06
C ASN A 13 22.44 -5.84 0.95
N ARG A 14 21.25 -6.34 0.56
CA ARG A 14 19.98 -6.09 1.24
C ARG A 14 19.75 -4.60 1.48
N THR A 15 20.05 -3.79 0.48
CA THR A 15 20.10 -2.32 0.58
C THR A 15 18.81 -1.71 1.12
N TYR A 16 17.66 -2.33 0.86
CA TYR A 16 16.33 -1.85 1.28
C TYR A 16 15.71 -2.69 2.42
N LYS A 17 16.53 -3.41 3.20
CA LYS A 17 16.02 -4.30 4.25
C LYS A 17 15.17 -3.55 5.28
N GLU A 18 15.65 -2.40 5.73
CA GLU A 18 15.01 -1.64 6.81
C GLU A 18 13.65 -1.11 6.36
N GLU A 19 13.55 -0.61 5.14
CA GLU A 19 12.30 -0.12 4.54
C GLU A 19 11.29 -1.26 4.35
N VAL A 20 11.73 -2.42 3.86
CA VAL A 20 10.86 -3.60 3.73
C VAL A 20 10.38 -4.09 5.10
N ASP A 21 11.26 -4.14 6.10
CA ASP A 21 10.89 -4.54 7.47
C ASP A 21 9.91 -3.53 8.10
N PHE A 22 10.09 -2.24 7.82
CA PHE A 22 9.17 -1.18 8.24
C PHE A 22 7.78 -1.34 7.61
N ASP A 23 7.68 -1.68 6.33
CA ASP A 23 6.40 -1.96 5.67
C ASP A 23 5.68 -3.18 6.29
N TRP A 24 6.43 -4.23 6.67
CA TRP A 24 5.88 -5.36 7.43
C TRP A 24 5.39 -4.97 8.82
N LEU A 25 6.12 -4.11 9.54
CA LEU A 25 5.70 -3.61 10.84
C LEU A 25 4.42 -2.76 10.71
N ARG A 26 4.43 -1.83 9.76
CA ARG A 26 3.30 -0.94 9.49
C ARG A 26 2.04 -1.73 9.16
N SER A 27 2.11 -2.71 8.26
CA SER A 27 0.95 -3.52 7.88
C SER A 27 0.30 -4.22 9.08
N ARG A 28 1.10 -4.77 10.00
CA ARG A 28 0.62 -5.36 11.26
C ARG A 28 -0.01 -4.32 12.19
N GLN A 29 0.60 -3.15 12.34
CA GLN A 29 0.10 -2.08 13.21
C GLN A 29 -1.26 -1.55 12.76
N ILE A 30 -1.53 -1.51 11.46
CA ILE A 30 -2.82 -1.10 10.91
C ILE A 30 -3.78 -2.27 10.66
N GLY A 31 -3.48 -3.46 11.17
CA GLY A 31 -4.38 -4.62 11.15
C GLY A 31 -4.54 -5.31 9.79
N ILE A 32 -3.59 -5.12 8.85
CA ILE A 32 -3.60 -5.84 7.57
C ILE A 32 -3.14 -7.28 7.80
N LEU A 33 -4.02 -8.24 7.50
CA LEU A 33 -3.76 -9.68 7.67
C LEU A 33 -3.57 -10.43 6.34
N GLY A 34 -3.82 -9.79 5.20
CA GLY A 34 -3.77 -10.41 3.88
C GLY A 34 -3.61 -9.41 2.76
N VAL A 35 -3.15 -9.90 1.60
CA VAL A 35 -2.89 -9.09 0.40
C VAL A 35 -3.73 -9.58 -0.80
N PRO A 36 -4.10 -8.69 -1.74
CA PRO A 36 -3.91 -7.23 -1.66
C PRO A 36 -4.89 -6.58 -0.67
N THR A 37 -4.48 -5.46 -0.07
CA THR A 37 -5.34 -4.58 0.75
C THR A 37 -5.02 -3.14 0.40
N PHE A 38 -6.05 -2.33 0.16
CA PHE A 38 -5.93 -0.91 -0.18
C PHE A 38 -6.42 -0.05 0.99
N VAL A 39 -5.72 1.05 1.26
CA VAL A 39 -6.01 1.97 2.37
C VAL A 39 -6.14 3.39 1.81
N PHE A 40 -7.22 4.09 2.16
CA PHE A 40 -7.46 5.50 1.82
C PHE A 40 -7.82 6.27 3.09
N GLY A 41 -6.86 6.99 3.66
CA GLY A 41 -7.04 7.61 4.98
C GLY A 41 -7.35 6.56 6.05
N LYS A 42 -8.57 6.62 6.62
CA LYS A 42 -9.08 5.63 7.59
C LYS A 42 -9.86 4.46 6.96
N TYR A 43 -10.12 4.51 5.66
CA TYR A 43 -10.91 3.52 4.95
C TYR A 43 -10.01 2.41 4.40
N VAL A 44 -10.51 1.17 4.42
CA VAL A 44 -9.77 -0.02 4.01
C VAL A 44 -10.65 -0.91 3.17
N ILE A 45 -10.09 -1.50 2.11
CA ILE A 45 -10.72 -2.58 1.36
C ILE A 45 -9.71 -3.71 1.11
N SER A 46 -10.12 -4.94 1.41
CA SER A 46 -9.26 -6.12 1.33
C SER A 46 -9.67 -7.05 0.19
N GLY A 47 -8.68 -7.74 -0.40
CA GLY A 47 -8.84 -8.66 -1.50
C GLY A 47 -8.65 -8.01 -2.87
N ALA A 48 -8.48 -8.86 -3.88
CA ALA A 48 -8.40 -8.46 -5.28
C ALA A 48 -9.79 -8.07 -5.79
N GLN A 49 -10.21 -6.87 -5.46
CA GLN A 49 -11.50 -6.30 -5.86
C GLN A 49 -11.50 -5.92 -7.34
N SER A 50 -12.70 -5.82 -7.94
CA SER A 50 -12.85 -5.34 -9.32
C SER A 50 -12.45 -3.87 -9.45
N TYR A 51 -12.19 -3.45 -10.69
CA TYR A 51 -11.84 -2.06 -10.97
C TYR A 51 -12.93 -1.09 -10.50
N GLU A 52 -14.20 -1.41 -10.76
CA GLU A 52 -15.35 -0.58 -10.42
C GLU A 52 -15.47 -0.36 -8.90
N ILE A 53 -15.13 -1.39 -8.12
CA ILE A 53 -15.10 -1.30 -6.66
C ILE A 53 -13.96 -0.39 -6.20
N LEU A 54 -12.77 -0.53 -6.78
CA LEU A 54 -11.61 0.31 -6.45
C LEU A 54 -11.81 1.77 -6.86
N GLU A 55 -12.39 2.01 -8.03
CA GLU A 55 -12.74 3.35 -8.53
C GLU A 55 -13.71 4.04 -7.55
N ARG A 56 -14.83 3.38 -7.22
CA ARG A 56 -15.80 3.91 -6.27
C ARG A 56 -15.16 4.18 -4.91
N PHE A 57 -14.32 3.27 -4.42
CA PHE A 57 -13.60 3.43 -3.16
C PHE A 57 -12.72 4.70 -3.15
N VAL A 58 -12.06 5.05 -4.25
CA VAL A 58 -11.27 6.29 -4.33
C VAL A 58 -12.16 7.52 -4.40
N VAL A 59 -13.18 7.50 -5.25
CA VAL A 59 -14.07 8.66 -5.48
C VAL A 59 -14.83 9.05 -4.20
N GLU A 60 -15.49 8.09 -3.56
CA GLU A 60 -16.31 8.34 -2.37
C GLU A 60 -15.45 8.85 -1.20
N ASN A 61 -14.29 8.23 -0.98
CA ASN A 61 -13.44 8.58 0.16
C ASN A 61 -12.66 9.88 -0.05
N THR A 62 -12.46 10.31 -1.29
CA THR A 62 -11.94 11.66 -1.60
C THR A 62 -12.93 12.74 -1.17
N LEU A 63 -14.23 12.55 -1.45
CA LEU A 63 -15.27 13.49 -1.07
C LEU A 63 -15.41 13.59 0.45
N ASN A 64 -15.40 12.44 1.14
CA ASN A 64 -15.49 12.36 2.60
C ASN A 64 -14.29 13.01 3.32
N LEU A 65 -13.13 13.11 2.67
CA LEU A 65 -11.97 13.80 3.23
C LEU A 65 -12.11 15.33 3.13
N LYS A 66 -12.67 15.83 2.02
CA LYS A 66 -12.90 17.27 1.82
C LYS A 66 -13.92 17.83 2.82
N SER A 67 -15.00 17.10 3.09
CA SER A 67 -16.02 17.50 4.07
C SER A 67 -15.54 17.52 5.52
N PHE A 68 -14.34 17.01 5.80
CA PHE A 68 -13.74 17.02 7.14
C PHE A 68 -12.75 18.19 7.34
N ILE A 69 -12.37 18.87 6.26
CA ILE A 69 -11.37 19.97 6.25
C ILE A 69 -12.05 21.34 6.10
N GLU A 70 -13.31 21.35 5.62
CA GLU A 70 -14.22 22.51 5.67
C GLU A 70 -15.04 22.50 6.98
#